data_AF-A0A812IN69-F1
#
_entry.id   AF-A0A812IN69-F1
#
_cell.length_a   1.000
_cell.length_b   1.000
_cell.length_c   1.000
_cell.angle_alpha   90.00
_cell.angle_beta   90.00
_cell.angle_gamma   90.00
#
_symmetry.space_group_name_H-M   'P 1'
#
loop_
_entity.id
_entity.type
_entity.pdbx_description
1 polymer ?
#
loop_
_entity_poly.entity_id
_entity_poly.type
_entity_poly.pdbx_seq_one_letter_code
_entity_poly.pdbx_strand_id
1 'polypeptide(L)'
;MLQLLVRLSRPQESPSDFLSHEKFALVILESQVFDVPKIIDICVIYGDANRSTVTKIVHSAFRYQPLFKEDFSSVVQHMLDGLLQCCAPLQFAAREQKLSDQDLSVSECLSFLPDMLSCFNAIFCFFPEDCVEKLMGGSLKVDGASGSTTA
;
A
#
# COMPACT_ATOMS: atom_id res chain seq x y z
N MET A 1 17.68 1.76 -11.94
CA MET A 1 17.02 1.70 -10.62
C MET A 1 16.48 0.30 -10.29
N LEU A 2 15.57 -0.27 -11.09
CA LEU A 2 14.93 -1.57 -10.80
C LEU A 2 15.91 -2.74 -10.47
N GLN A 3 17.02 -2.85 -11.18
CA GLN A 3 18.02 -3.92 -10.92
C GLN A 3 18.64 -3.83 -9.52
N LEU A 4 18.81 -2.60 -8.97
CA LEU A 4 19.27 -2.42 -7.59
C LEU A 4 18.21 -2.92 -6.61
N LEU A 5 16.94 -2.64 -6.86
CA LEU A 5 15.83 -3.14 -6.03
C LEU A 5 15.75 -4.68 -6.06
N VAL A 6 16.01 -5.31 -7.20
CA VAL A 6 16.11 -6.78 -7.29
C VAL A 6 17.23 -7.31 -6.40
N ARG A 7 18.42 -6.69 -6.45
CA ARG A 7 19.56 -7.07 -5.61
C ARG A 7 19.24 -6.90 -4.12
N LEU A 8 18.64 -5.76 -3.74
CA LEU A 8 18.22 -5.45 -2.37
C LEU A 8 17.09 -6.35 -1.87
N SER A 9 16.28 -6.93 -2.75
CA SER A 9 15.21 -7.85 -2.38
C SER A 9 15.68 -9.27 -2.04
N ARG A 10 16.97 -9.58 -2.19
CA ARG A 10 17.50 -10.95 -2.02
C ARG A 10 18.59 -11.00 -0.94
N PRO A 11 18.52 -11.96 0.00
CA PRO A 11 19.56 -12.15 1.01
C PRO A 11 20.86 -12.75 0.46
N GLN A 12 20.82 -13.33 -0.74
CA GLN A 12 21.92 -14.12 -1.31
C GLN A 12 22.47 -13.50 -2.58
N GLU A 13 23.77 -13.18 -2.59
CA GLU A 13 24.49 -12.73 -3.78
C GLU A 13 25.13 -13.88 -4.54
N SER A 14 25.75 -14.80 -3.80
CA SER A 14 26.36 -16.02 -4.32
C SER A 14 26.13 -17.18 -3.33
N PRO A 15 26.46 -18.44 -3.67
CA PRO A 15 26.41 -19.55 -2.71
C PRO A 15 27.25 -19.31 -1.44
N SER A 16 28.36 -18.59 -1.54
CA SER A 16 29.25 -18.26 -0.41
C SER A 16 28.87 -16.96 0.30
N ASP A 17 28.19 -16.05 -0.39
CA ASP A 17 27.92 -14.69 0.09
C ASP A 17 26.41 -14.51 0.29
N PHE A 18 25.95 -14.74 1.52
CA PHE A 18 24.55 -14.64 1.89
C PHE A 18 24.37 -14.15 3.32
N LEU A 19 23.20 -13.55 3.54
CA LEU A 19 22.68 -13.23 4.87
C LEU A 19 21.72 -14.32 5.31
N SER A 20 21.72 -14.64 6.61
CA SER A 20 20.63 -15.45 7.19
C SER A 20 19.30 -14.70 7.04
N HIS A 21 18.19 -15.43 7.10
CA HIS A 21 16.86 -14.81 6.96
C HIS A 21 16.62 -13.75 8.04
N GLU A 22 17.01 -14.03 9.28
CA GLU A 22 16.86 -13.13 10.42
C GLU A 22 17.70 -11.86 10.23
N LYS A 23 18.96 -12.02 9.77
CA LYS A 23 19.84 -10.88 9.55
C LYS A 23 19.35 -10.01 8.38
N PHE A 24 18.84 -10.63 7.33
CA PHE A 24 18.28 -9.90 6.19
C PHE A 24 17.00 -9.15 6.55
N ALA A 25 16.09 -9.77 7.32
CA ALA A 25 14.89 -9.12 7.84
C ALA A 25 15.24 -7.88 8.69
N LEU A 26 16.24 -8.01 9.56
CA LEU A 26 16.76 -6.91 10.37
C LEU A 26 17.30 -5.78 9.51
N VAL A 27 18.11 -6.08 8.48
CA VAL A 27 18.65 -5.07 7.56
C VAL A 27 17.53 -4.34 6.82
N ILE A 28 16.50 -5.06 6.34
CA ILE A 28 15.33 -4.43 5.69
C ILE A 28 14.70 -3.40 6.62
N LEU A 29 14.51 -3.75 7.90
CA LEU A 29 13.86 -2.89 8.89
C LEU A 29 14.76 -1.71 9.31
N GLU A 30 15.97 -2.00 9.80
CA GLU A 30 16.89 -0.99 10.36
C GLU A 30 17.37 0.01 9.32
N SER A 31 17.62 -0.46 8.09
CA SER A 31 18.09 0.40 6.99
C SER A 31 16.95 0.92 6.11
N GLN A 32 15.70 0.62 6.45
CA GLN A 32 14.50 1.03 5.71
C GLN A 32 14.59 0.76 4.20
N VAL A 33 15.23 -0.36 3.84
CA VAL A 33 15.48 -0.76 2.44
C VAL A 33 14.17 -0.87 1.68
N PHE A 34 13.18 -1.45 2.35
CA PHE A 34 11.79 -1.46 1.91
C PHE A 34 10.89 -1.11 3.09
N ASP A 35 9.77 -0.49 2.76
CA ASP A 35 8.57 -0.41 3.57
C ASP A 35 7.39 -0.67 2.61
N VAL A 36 6.20 -0.92 3.15
CA VAL A 36 5.03 -1.23 2.31
C VAL A 36 4.72 -0.11 1.31
N PRO A 37 4.72 1.19 1.67
CA PRO A 37 4.53 2.28 0.71
C PRO A 37 5.53 2.23 -0.47
N LYS A 38 6.83 2.10 -0.21
CA LYS A 38 7.85 1.96 -1.27
C LYS A 38 7.60 0.74 -2.15
N ILE A 39 7.14 -0.37 -1.58
CA ILE A 39 6.80 -1.57 -2.37
C ILE A 39 5.62 -1.29 -3.30
N ILE A 40 4.60 -0.56 -2.84
CA ILE A 40 3.48 -0.13 -3.68
C ILE A 40 3.98 0.77 -4.81
N ASP A 41 4.84 1.75 -4.52
CA ASP A 41 5.43 2.64 -5.54
C ASP A 41 6.22 1.86 -6.60
N ILE A 42 6.99 0.85 -6.17
CA ILE A 42 7.72 -0.04 -7.09
C ILE A 42 6.74 -0.75 -8.03
N CYS A 43 5.60 -1.19 -7.52
CA CYS A 43 4.57 -1.85 -8.31
C CYS A 43 3.92 -0.89 -9.31
N VAL A 44 3.59 0.34 -8.89
CA VAL A 44 2.99 1.36 -9.76
C VAL A 44 3.97 1.78 -10.86
N ILE A 45 5.23 2.04 -10.52
CA ILE A 45 6.23 2.60 -11.45
C ILE A 45 6.77 1.53 -12.42
N TYR A 46 7.05 0.32 -11.93
CA TYR A 46 7.75 -0.70 -12.73
C TYR A 46 6.87 -1.90 -13.12
N GLY A 47 5.68 -2.05 -12.53
CA GLY A 47 4.86 -3.26 -12.63
C GLY A 47 4.38 -3.58 -14.03
N ASP A 48 3.98 -2.57 -14.81
CA ASP A 48 3.42 -2.76 -16.15
C ASP A 48 4.43 -3.42 -17.10
N ALA A 49 5.64 -2.84 -17.21
CA ALA A 49 6.69 -3.36 -18.09
C ALA A 49 7.48 -4.54 -17.48
N ASN A 50 7.46 -4.75 -16.16
CA ASN A 50 8.37 -5.68 -15.48
C ASN A 50 7.65 -6.64 -14.52
N ARG A 51 6.43 -7.07 -14.87
CA ARG A 51 5.52 -7.82 -13.98
C ARG A 51 6.21 -8.93 -13.20
N SER A 52 6.87 -9.86 -13.90
CA SER A 52 7.55 -11.01 -13.27
C SER A 52 8.64 -10.60 -12.28
N THR A 53 9.40 -9.56 -12.59
CA THR A 53 10.49 -9.07 -11.74
C THR A 53 9.94 -8.38 -10.50
N VAL A 54 8.92 -7.53 -10.66
CA VAL A 54 8.26 -6.84 -9.56
C VAL A 54 7.59 -7.84 -8.61
N THR A 55 6.84 -8.83 -9.13
CA THR A 55 6.26 -9.90 -8.29
C THR A 55 7.33 -10.59 -7.44
N LYS A 56 8.51 -10.88 -7.99
CA LYS A 56 9.60 -11.49 -7.20
C LYS A 56 10.11 -10.58 -6.08
N ILE A 57 10.21 -9.27 -6.32
CA ILE A 57 10.60 -8.31 -5.29
C ILE A 57 9.57 -8.29 -4.16
N VAL A 58 8.28 -8.14 -4.49
CA VAL A 58 7.18 -8.06 -3.52
C VAL A 58 7.12 -9.33 -2.67
N HIS A 59 7.08 -10.50 -3.30
CA HIS A 59 7.01 -11.76 -2.58
C HIS A 59 8.25 -12.02 -1.73
N SER A 60 9.44 -11.61 -2.19
CA SER A 60 10.67 -11.74 -1.38
C SER A 60 10.61 -10.86 -0.15
N ALA A 61 10.20 -9.60 -0.29
CA ALA A 61 10.07 -8.67 0.82
C ALA A 61 9.09 -9.20 1.89
N PHE A 62 7.89 -9.64 1.48
CA PHE A 62 6.88 -10.20 2.39
C PHE A 62 7.26 -11.56 2.98
N ARG A 63 8.11 -12.33 2.30
CA ARG A 63 8.64 -13.59 2.82
C ARG A 63 9.65 -13.36 3.95
N TYR A 64 10.54 -12.39 3.78
CA TYR A 64 11.65 -12.17 4.71
C TYR A 64 11.32 -11.21 5.84
N GLN A 65 10.39 -10.26 5.64
CA GLN A 65 9.98 -9.33 6.68
C GLN A 65 8.53 -9.60 7.10
N PRO A 66 8.29 -10.40 8.17
CA PRO A 66 6.94 -10.77 8.60
C PRO A 66 6.09 -9.56 9.04
N LEU A 67 6.69 -8.50 9.56
CA LEU A 67 5.98 -7.30 10.01
C LEU A 67 5.25 -6.58 8.87
N PHE A 68 5.69 -6.76 7.62
CA PHE A 68 5.04 -6.13 6.47
C PHE A 68 3.59 -6.56 6.28
N LYS A 69 3.17 -7.73 6.78
CA LYS A 69 1.75 -8.13 6.73
C LYS A 69 0.88 -7.28 7.66
N GLU A 70 1.43 -6.88 8.80
CA GLU A 70 0.75 -5.99 9.75
C GLU A 70 0.75 -4.56 9.22
N ASP A 71 1.91 -4.07 8.79
CA ASP A 71 2.07 -2.74 8.18
C ASP A 71 1.17 -2.57 6.94
N PHE A 72 1.03 -3.63 6.12
CA PHE A 72 0.17 -3.62 4.96
C PHE A 72 -1.28 -3.28 5.30
N SER A 73 -1.80 -3.85 6.39
CA SER A 73 -3.18 -3.58 6.80
C SER A 73 -3.36 -2.12 7.20
N SER A 74 -2.39 -1.54 7.90
CA SER A 74 -2.39 -0.12 8.30
C SER A 74 -2.30 0.82 7.10
N VAL A 75 -1.36 0.55 6.18
CA VAL A 75 -1.14 1.36 4.97
C VAL A 75 -2.37 1.35 4.08
N VAL A 76 -2.97 0.18 3.88
CA VAL A 76 -4.22 0.03 3.13
C VAL A 76 -5.36 0.81 3.77
N GLN A 77 -5.48 0.78 5.11
CA GLN A 77 -6.51 1.57 5.80
C GLN A 77 -6.31 3.07 5.55
N HIS A 78 -5.08 3.57 5.66
CA HIS A 78 -4.78 4.97 5.37
C HIS A 78 -5.08 5.35 3.91
N MET A 79 -4.84 4.45 2.95
CA MET A 79 -5.24 4.66 1.56
C MET A 79 -6.75 4.75 1.39
N LEU A 80 -7.51 3.90 2.09
CA LEU A 80 -8.98 3.93 2.06
C LEU A 80 -9.54 5.21 2.70
N ASP A 81 -8.96 5.65 3.82
CA ASP A 81 -9.34 6.91 4.46
C ASP A 81 -9.09 8.10 3.52
N GLY A 82 -7.96 8.12 2.82
CA GLY A 82 -7.67 9.14 1.81
C GLY A 82 -8.64 9.10 0.62
N LEU A 83 -9.09 7.92 0.21
CA LEU A 83 -10.12 7.77 -0.83
C LEU A 83 -11.46 8.36 -0.37
N LEU A 84 -11.87 8.05 0.87
CA LEU A 84 -13.09 8.57 1.47
C LEU A 84 -13.05 10.10 1.60
N GLN A 85 -11.91 10.67 1.95
CA GLN A 85 -11.70 12.13 1.99
C GLN A 85 -11.92 12.78 0.61
N CYS A 86 -11.59 12.09 -0.49
CA CYS A 86 -11.84 12.59 -1.83
C CYS A 86 -13.31 12.48 -2.26
N CYS A 87 -14.06 11.54 -1.69
CA CYS A 87 -15.46 11.32 -2.06
C CYS A 87 -16.38 12.46 -1.64
N ALA A 88 -16.18 13.06 -0.46
CA ALA A 88 -17.06 14.12 0.04
C ALA A 88 -17.06 15.38 -0.86
N PRO A 89 -15.90 15.97 -1.23
CA PRO A 89 -15.81 17.06 -2.20
C PRO A 89 -16.51 16.78 -3.54
N LEU A 90 -16.30 15.58 -4.09
CA LEU A 90 -16.90 15.18 -5.37
C LEU A 90 -18.43 15.07 -5.28
N GLN A 91 -18.94 14.54 -4.16
CA GLN A 91 -20.38 14.45 -3.91
C GLN A 91 -21.03 15.81 -3.70
N PHE A 92 -20.37 16.72 -2.99
CA PHE A 92 -20.88 18.08 -2.79
C PHE A 92 -20.92 18.87 -4.10
N ALA A 93 -19.86 18.78 -4.91
CA ALA A 93 -19.82 19.41 -6.22
C ALA A 93 -20.92 18.88 -7.16
N ALA A 94 -21.18 17.56 -7.14
CA ALA A 94 -22.27 16.95 -7.90
C ALA A 94 -23.66 17.43 -7.48
N ARG A 95 -23.81 17.97 -6.26
CA ARG A 95 -25.06 18.49 -5.70
C ARG A 95 -25.13 20.03 -5.66
N GLU A 96 -24.15 20.72 -6.26
CA GLU A 96 -24.01 22.18 -6.22
C GLU A 96 -23.99 22.76 -4.79
N GLN A 97 -23.49 21.99 -3.83
CA GLN A 97 -23.36 22.41 -2.43
C GLN A 97 -22.00 23.05 -2.17
N LYS A 98 -21.97 24.01 -1.24
CA LYS A 98 -20.75 24.73 -0.88
C LYS A 98 -19.83 23.84 -0.04
N LEU A 99 -18.61 23.60 -0.49
CA LEU A 99 -17.57 22.92 0.29
C LEU A 99 -17.07 23.83 1.43
N SER A 100 -16.57 23.22 2.50
CA SER A 100 -15.87 23.96 3.55
C SER A 100 -14.45 24.32 3.11
N ASP A 101 -13.86 25.36 3.71
CA ASP A 101 -12.48 25.81 3.38
C ASP A 101 -11.39 24.79 3.80
N GLN A 102 -11.74 23.75 4.58
CA GLN A 102 -10.82 22.68 4.99
C GLN A 102 -10.89 21.45 4.07
N ASP A 103 -11.88 21.38 3.19
CA ASP A 103 -12.03 20.27 2.25
C ASP A 103 -11.13 20.44 1.03
N LEU A 104 -10.64 19.33 0.49
CA LEU A 104 -9.97 19.32 -0.81
C LEU A 104 -10.89 19.89 -1.89
N SER A 105 -10.33 20.68 -2.81
CA SER A 105 -11.07 21.10 -3.99
C SER A 105 -11.32 19.91 -4.93
N VAL A 106 -12.37 20.01 -5.74
CA VAL A 106 -12.68 19.00 -6.79
C VAL A 106 -11.48 18.75 -7.70
N SER A 107 -10.75 19.82 -8.06
CA SER A 107 -9.58 19.71 -8.93
C SER A 107 -8.46 18.90 -8.29
N GLU A 108 -8.23 19.09 -6.99
CA GLU A 108 -7.24 18.31 -6.23
C GLU A 108 -7.66 16.85 -6.12
N CYS A 109 -8.94 16.58 -5.82
CA CYS A 109 -9.47 15.23 -5.78
C CYS A 109 -9.30 14.51 -7.13
N LEU A 110 -9.65 15.16 -8.24
CA LEU A 110 -9.50 14.58 -9.57
C LEU A 110 -8.05 14.35 -9.98
N SER A 111 -7.11 15.15 -9.44
CA SER A 111 -5.68 14.96 -9.70
C SER A 111 -5.10 13.81 -8.88
N PHE A 112 -5.56 13.63 -7.64
CA PHE A 112 -5.06 12.61 -6.72
C PHE A 112 -5.70 11.22 -6.91
N LEU A 113 -6.97 11.17 -7.32
CA LEU A 113 -7.72 9.93 -7.45
C LEU A 113 -7.04 8.89 -8.41
N PRO A 114 -6.51 9.27 -9.58
CA PRO A 114 -5.82 8.32 -10.46
C PRO A 114 -4.60 7.67 -9.82
N ASP A 115 -3.83 8.42 -9.02
CA ASP A 115 -2.64 7.91 -8.34
C ASP A 115 -3.06 6.87 -7.29
N MET A 116 -4.07 7.20 -6.48
CA MET A 116 -4.60 6.29 -5.47
C MET A 116 -5.18 5.02 -6.08
N LEU A 117 -5.94 5.12 -7.17
CA LEU A 117 -6.47 3.97 -7.88
C LEU A 117 -5.37 3.10 -8.49
N SER A 118 -4.29 3.72 -8.97
CA SER A 118 -3.10 3.00 -9.46
C SER A 118 -2.42 2.20 -8.35
N CYS A 119 -2.32 2.76 -7.14
CA CYS A 119 -1.83 2.06 -5.95
C CYS A 119 -2.72 0.87 -5.57
N PHE A 120 -4.05 1.03 -5.59
CA PHE A 120 -4.97 -0.10 -5.35
C PHE A 120 -4.83 -1.19 -6.42
N ASN A 121 -4.77 -0.82 -7.71
CA ASN A 121 -4.55 -1.77 -8.79
C ASN A 121 -3.22 -2.54 -8.62
N ALA A 122 -2.16 -1.84 -8.21
CA ALA A 122 -0.88 -2.46 -7.88
C ALA A 122 -0.99 -3.49 -6.75
N ILE A 123 -1.75 -3.17 -5.68
CA ILE A 123 -2.00 -4.12 -4.59
C ILE A 123 -2.65 -5.40 -5.11
N PHE A 124 -3.76 -5.30 -5.84
CA PHE A 124 -4.47 -6.47 -6.38
C PHE A 124 -3.64 -7.27 -7.39
N CYS A 125 -2.70 -6.63 -8.09
CA CYS A 125 -1.92 -7.28 -9.12
C CYS A 125 -0.67 -8.03 -8.62
N PHE A 126 -0.07 -7.57 -7.52
CA PHE A 126 1.30 -7.95 -7.14
C PHE A 126 1.45 -8.48 -5.72
N PHE A 127 0.52 -8.19 -4.80
CA PHE A 127 0.67 -8.57 -3.41
C PHE A 127 0.23 -10.02 -3.16
N PRO A 128 0.77 -10.68 -2.12
CA PRO A 128 0.38 -12.03 -1.75
C PRO A 128 -1.14 -12.17 -1.55
N GLU A 129 -1.71 -13.28 -2.01
CA GLU A 129 -3.17 -13.53 -1.98
C GLU A 129 -3.76 -13.40 -0.56
N ASP A 130 -3.06 -13.90 0.46
CA ASP A 130 -3.49 -13.83 1.86
C ASP A 130 -3.56 -12.38 2.39
N CYS A 131 -2.79 -11.46 1.81
CA CYS A 131 -2.88 -10.04 2.13
C CYS A 131 -4.10 -9.41 1.44
N VAL A 132 -4.35 -9.77 0.18
CA VAL A 132 -5.49 -9.26 -0.60
C VAL A 132 -6.83 -9.80 -0.08
N GLU A 133 -6.88 -11.06 0.36
CA GLU A 133 -8.08 -11.66 0.96
C GLU A 133 -8.54 -10.90 2.21
N LYS A 134 -7.60 -10.41 3.04
CA LYS A 134 -7.94 -9.59 4.22
C LYS A 134 -8.62 -8.28 3.85
N LEU A 135 -8.27 -7.69 2.70
CA LEU A 135 -8.93 -6.50 2.17
C LEU A 135 -10.37 -6.83 1.75
N MET A 136 -10.55 -7.93 1.01
CA MET A 136 -11.84 -8.34 0.44
C MET A 136 -12.80 -8.93 1.49
N GLY A 137 -12.27 -9.54 2.54
CA GLY A 137 -13.01 -10.28 3.56
C GLY A 137 -13.68 -9.43 4.64
N GLY A 138 -13.54 -8.10 4.61
CA GLY A 138 -14.38 -7.19 5.40
C GLY A 138 -14.25 -7.36 6.92
N SER A 139 -13.17 -6.85 7.50
CA SER A 139 -13.17 -6.27 8.85
C SER A 139 -12.04 -5.26 9.01
N LEU A 140 -11.96 -4.31 8.07
CA LEU A 140 -11.47 -3.00 8.44
C LEU A 140 -12.61 -2.38 9.26
N LYS A 141 -12.47 -2.41 10.59
CA LYS A 141 -13.41 -1.71 11.47
C LYS A 141 -13.38 -0.24 11.06
N VAL A 142 -14.39 0.18 10.33
CA VAL A 142 -14.78 1.58 10.32
C VAL A 142 -15.26 1.83 11.74
N ASP A 143 -14.40 2.37 12.61
CA ASP A 143 -14.81 2.86 13.92
C ASP A 143 -15.70 4.09 13.70
N GLY A 144 -16.92 3.81 13.26
CA GLY A 144 -18.03 4.72 13.18
C GLY A 144 -18.75 4.72 14.52
N ALA A 145 -18.65 5.86 15.20
CA ALA A 145 -19.51 6.32 16.27
C ALA A 145 -20.89 5.63 16.33
N SER A 146 -21.17 4.93 17.42
CA SER A 146 -22.54 4.76 17.91
C SER A 146 -22.66 5.43 19.26
N GLY A 147 -23.10 6.70 19.22
CA GLY A 147 -23.65 7.38 20.37
C GLY A 147 -24.93 6.67 20.85
N SER A 148 -25.11 6.75 22.18
CA SER A 148 -26.38 6.81 22.90
C SER A 148 -27.63 6.19 22.24
N THR A 149 -28.15 5.12 22.83
CA THR A 149 -29.60 4.99 22.98
C THR A 149 -29.90 4.60 24.42
N THR A 150 -30.49 5.56 25.10
CA THR A 150 -31.22 5.44 26.37
C THR A 150 -32.24 4.30 26.32
N ALA A 151 -32.28 3.50 27.37
CA ALA A 151 -33.47 2.85 27.87
C ALA A 151 -33.56 3.15 29.37
#